data_AF-A0A173RKI1-F1
#
_entry.id   AF-A0A173RKI1-F1
#
_cell.length_a   1.000
_cell.length_b   1.000
_cell.length_c   1.000
_cell.angle_alpha   90.00
_cell.angle_beta   90.00
_cell.angle_gamma   90.00
#
_symmetry.space_group_name_H-M   'P 1'
#
loop_
_entity.id
_entity.type
_entity.pdbx_description
1 polymer ?
#
loop_
_entity_poly.entity_id
_entity_poly.type
_entity_poly.pdbx_seq_one_letter_code
_entity_poly.pdbx_strand_id
1 'polypeptide(L)'
;MIIYDKAHWQIDAGEDVNLVIAHFQFMFEWLNEYNLLSDYGKEILEDGIDEDVILNDEMLNSSGQRFLNKYYDKYISEIEYGKKENRKYLEDLYYKL
;
A
#
# COMPACT_ATOMS: atom_id res chain seq x y z
N MET A 1 5.33 13.33 -8.85
CA MET A 1 4.27 12.44 -8.39
C MET A 1 4.51 11.07 -8.98
N ILE A 2 4.98 10.16 -8.13
CA ILE A 2 5.11 8.74 -8.40
C ILE A 2 3.83 8.07 -7.88
N ILE A 3 3.21 7.25 -8.72
CA ILE A 3 2.04 6.45 -8.34
C ILE A 3 2.52 5.02 -8.20
N TYR A 4 2.32 4.43 -7.03
CA TYR A 4 2.70 3.05 -6.74
C TYR A 4 1.55 2.08 -7.05
N ASP A 5 0.33 2.42 -6.64
CA ASP A 5 -0.87 1.63 -6.96
C ASP A 5 -2.14 2.50 -6.97
N LYS A 6 -3.18 2.00 -7.63
CA LYS A 6 -4.54 2.56 -7.60
C LYS A 6 -5.56 1.43 -7.52
N ALA A 7 -6.54 1.59 -6.64
CA ALA A 7 -7.62 0.61 -6.53
C ALA A 7 -8.35 0.39 -7.87
N HIS A 8 -8.68 1.48 -8.59
CA HIS A 8 -9.28 1.39 -9.93
C HIS A 8 -8.49 0.56 -10.94
N TRP A 9 -7.15 0.58 -10.90
CA TRP A 9 -6.36 -0.22 -11.84
C TRP A 9 -6.57 -1.73 -11.64
N GLN A 10 -6.71 -2.14 -10.39
CA GLN A 10 -6.92 -3.54 -10.03
C GLN A 10 -8.37 -3.96 -10.31
N ILE A 11 -9.33 -3.09 -9.98
CA ILE A 11 -10.75 -3.31 -10.25
C ILE A 11 -11.03 -3.42 -11.76
N ASP A 12 -10.46 -2.52 -12.56
CA ASP A 12 -10.57 -2.55 -14.02
C ASP A 12 -9.92 -3.80 -14.64
N ALA A 13 -8.91 -4.36 -13.96
CA ALA A 13 -8.28 -5.63 -14.35
C ALA A 13 -9.11 -6.87 -13.97
N GLY A 14 -10.24 -6.68 -13.25
CA GLY A 14 -11.19 -7.73 -12.89
C GLY A 14 -11.02 -8.28 -11.47
N GLU A 15 -10.20 -7.65 -10.62
CA GLU A 15 -10.11 -8.01 -9.21
C GLU A 15 -11.39 -7.65 -8.45
N ASP A 16 -11.70 -8.41 -7.39
CA ASP A 16 -12.86 -8.13 -6.56
C ASP A 16 -12.65 -6.84 -5.76
N VAL A 17 -13.61 -5.91 -5.85
CA VAL A 17 -13.55 -4.59 -5.20
C VAL A 17 -13.26 -4.69 -3.69
N ASN A 18 -13.87 -5.64 -2.99
CA ASN A 18 -13.65 -5.78 -1.55
C ASN A 18 -12.25 -6.31 -1.24
N LEU A 19 -11.71 -7.20 -2.07
CA LEU A 19 -10.32 -7.66 -1.94
C LEU A 19 -9.31 -6.53 -2.21
N VAL A 20 -9.61 -5.68 -3.19
CA VAL A 20 -8.79 -4.50 -3.49
C VAL A 20 -8.80 -3.50 -2.34
N ILE A 21 -9.98 -3.11 -1.85
CA ILE A 21 -10.10 -2.20 -0.69
C ILE A 21 -9.41 -2.81 0.53
N ALA A 22 -9.58 -4.11 0.80
CA ALA A 22 -8.91 -4.79 1.90
C ALA A 22 -7.38 -4.76 1.79
N HIS A 23 -6.82 -4.89 0.58
CA HIS A 23 -5.39 -4.75 0.33
C HIS A 23 -4.89 -3.34 0.68
N PHE A 24 -5.56 -2.31 0.16
CA PHE A 24 -5.15 -0.93 0.44
C PHE A 24 -5.29 -0.58 1.93
N GLN A 25 -6.37 -1.03 2.58
CA GLN A 25 -6.54 -0.87 4.03
C GLN A 25 -5.35 -1.46 4.78
N PHE A 26 -4.99 -2.72 4.49
CA PHE A 26 -3.84 -3.37 5.09
C PHE A 26 -2.53 -2.61 4.82
N MET A 27 -2.30 -2.16 3.58
CA MET A 27 -1.07 -1.46 3.21
C MET A 27 -0.93 -0.14 3.96
N PHE A 28 -1.98 0.68 4.04
CA PHE A 28 -1.95 1.94 4.76
C PHE A 28 -1.78 1.73 6.27
N GLU A 29 -2.45 0.73 6.87
CA GLU A 29 -2.27 0.37 8.28
C GLU A 29 -0.82 -0.05 8.58
N TRP A 30 -0.24 -0.90 7.75
CA TRP A 30 1.15 -1.34 7.90
C TRP A 30 2.12 -0.16 7.75
N LEU A 31 1.93 0.69 6.74
CA LEU A 31 2.76 1.88 6.56
C LEU A 31 2.65 2.83 7.77
N ASN A 32 1.47 2.97 8.37
CA ASN A 32 1.28 3.79 9.57
C ASN A 32 2.01 3.19 10.78
N GLU A 33 1.86 1.87 11.01
CA GLU A 33 2.50 1.15 12.11
C GLU A 33 4.03 1.31 12.09
N TYR A 34 4.63 1.31 10.90
CA TYR A 34 6.07 1.47 10.70
C TYR A 34 6.53 2.94 10.57
N ASN A 35 5.64 3.90 10.82
CA ASN A 35 5.91 5.34 10.68
C ASN A 35 6.44 5.72 9.28
N LEU A 36 5.81 5.20 8.23
CA LEU A 36 6.19 5.42 6.83
C LEU A 36 5.23 6.37 6.08
N LEU A 37 4.04 6.61 6.62
CA LEU A 37 3.11 7.60 6.10
C LEU A 37 3.59 9.05 6.38
N SER A 38 3.23 9.95 5.49
CA SER A 38 3.21 11.39 5.75
C SER A 38 2.00 11.77 6.60
N ASP A 39 1.89 13.03 7.03
CA ASP A 39 0.68 13.49 7.72
C ASP A 39 -0.55 13.40 6.80
N TYR A 40 -0.40 13.73 5.52
CA TYR A 40 -1.46 13.56 4.52
C TYR A 40 -1.88 12.09 4.36
N GLY A 41 -0.92 11.16 4.29
CA GLY A 41 -1.24 9.74 4.21
C GLY A 41 -1.97 9.20 5.44
N LYS A 42 -1.70 9.76 6.63
CA LYS A 42 -2.44 9.41 7.86
C LYS A 42 -3.87 9.94 7.82
N GLU A 43 -4.08 11.17 7.33
CA GLU A 43 -5.42 11.74 7.14
C GLU A 43 -6.25 10.84 6.21
N ILE A 44 -5.68 10.38 5.08
CA ILE A 44 -6.36 9.45 4.17
C ILE A 44 -6.74 8.13 4.87
N LEU A 45 -5.86 7.58 5.70
CA LEU A 45 -6.17 6.37 6.47
C LEU A 45 -7.29 6.62 7.51
N GLU A 46 -7.31 7.80 8.15
CA GLU A 46 -8.33 8.19 9.13
C GLU A 46 -9.71 8.45 8.47
N ASP A 47 -9.72 9.06 7.29
CA ASP A 47 -10.93 9.33 6.50
C ASP A 47 -11.55 8.05 5.92
N GLY A 48 -10.72 7.01 5.72
CA GLY A 48 -11.13 5.69 5.26
C GLY A 48 -10.70 5.38 3.84
N ILE A 49 -10.42 4.10 3.59
CA ILE A 49 -9.96 3.60 2.30
C ILE A 49 -11.13 3.06 1.48
N ASP A 50 -11.23 3.49 0.22
CA ASP A 50 -12.26 3.08 -0.73
C ASP A 50 -11.67 2.74 -2.12
N GLU A 51 -12.55 2.51 -3.09
CA GLU A 51 -12.21 2.18 -4.48
C GLU A 51 -11.51 3.31 -5.27
N ASP A 52 -11.55 4.54 -4.76
CA ASP A 52 -10.90 5.71 -5.38
C ASP A 52 -9.47 5.93 -4.86
N VAL A 53 -9.01 5.15 -3.87
CA VAL A 53 -7.70 5.34 -3.24
C VAL A 53 -6.53 5.23 -4.23
N ILE A 54 -5.56 6.12 -4.04
CA ILE A 54 -4.29 6.16 -4.78
C ILE A 54 -3.14 6.14 -3.79
N LEU A 55 -2.28 5.13 -3.88
CA LEU A 55 -1.02 5.10 -3.14
C LEU A 55 0.06 5.81 -3.97
N ASN A 56 0.42 7.03 -3.59
CA ASN A 56 1.42 7.85 -4.27
C ASN A 56 2.52 8.33 -3.31
N ASP A 57 3.52 9.04 -3.84
CA ASP A 57 4.66 9.57 -3.08
C ASP A 57 4.29 10.61 -2.02
N GLU A 58 3.19 11.35 -2.18
CA GLU A 58 2.73 12.36 -1.22
C GLU A 58 2.13 11.74 0.05
N MET A 59 1.63 10.50 -0.03
CA MET A 59 1.11 9.73 1.12
C MET A 59 2.21 9.25 2.07
N LEU A 60 3.48 9.41 1.67
CA LEU A 60 4.62 8.79 2.33
C LEU A 60 5.64 9.83 2.78
N ASN A 61 6.31 9.54 3.89
CA ASN A 61 7.54 10.25 4.23
C ASN A 61 8.74 9.70 3.46
N SER A 62 9.92 10.31 3.62
CA SER A 62 11.12 9.91 2.87
C SER A 62 11.55 8.45 3.08
N SER A 63 11.29 7.87 4.25
CA SER A 63 11.56 6.44 4.52
C SER A 63 10.55 5.55 3.82
N GLY A 64 9.27 5.91 3.84
CA GLY A 64 8.21 5.21 3.13
C GLY A 64 8.43 5.22 1.61
N GLN A 65 8.76 6.38 1.05
CA GLN A 65 9.12 6.50 -0.38
C GLN A 65 10.32 5.62 -0.73
N ARG A 66 11.37 5.60 0.11
CA ARG A 66 12.55 4.75 -0.12
C ARG A 66 12.19 3.27 -0.12
N PHE A 67 11.33 2.83 0.80
CA PHE A 67 10.86 1.46 0.87
C PHE A 67 10.03 1.08 -0.36
N LEU A 68 9.00 1.87 -0.68
CA LEU A 68 8.08 1.58 -1.79
C LEU A 68 8.80 1.57 -3.13
N ASN A 69 9.66 2.56 -3.40
CA ASN A 69 10.47 2.61 -4.62
C ASN A 69 11.37 1.37 -4.81
N LYS A 70 11.80 0.73 -3.72
CA LYS A 70 12.75 -0.40 -3.79
C LYS A 70 12.04 -1.76 -3.86
N TYR A 71 10.90 -1.90 -3.18
CA TYR A 71 10.35 -3.22 -2.88
C TYR A 71 8.87 -3.40 -3.18
N TYR A 72 8.11 -2.35 -3.51
CA TYR A 72 6.67 -2.48 -3.63
C TYR A 72 6.23 -3.33 -4.83
N ASP A 73 6.80 -3.09 -6.03
CA ASP A 73 6.53 -3.93 -7.21
C ASP A 73 6.82 -5.42 -6.94
N LYS A 74 7.90 -5.68 -6.18
CA LYS A 74 8.30 -7.04 -5.78
C LYS A 74 7.36 -7.64 -4.74
N TYR A 75 6.77 -6.82 -3.88
CA TYR A 75 5.75 -7.25 -2.94
C TYR A 75 4.48 -7.66 -3.70
N ILE A 76 3.97 -6.76 -4.55
CA ILE A 76 2.77 -6.99 -5.36
C ILE A 76 2.90 -8.24 -6.24
N SER A 77 4.06 -8.50 -6.84
CA SER A 77 4.25 -9.68 -7.69
C SER A 77 4.19 -11.04 -6.97
N GLU A 78 4.19 -11.06 -5.63
CA GLU A 78 4.29 -12.27 -4.81
C GLU A 78 3.07 -12.48 -3.89
N ILE A 79 2.05 -11.62 -4.00
CA ILE A 79 0.83 -11.69 -3.19
C ILE A 79 -0.42 -11.91 -4.03
N GLU A 80 -1.53 -12.16 -3.33
CA GLU A 80 -2.87 -12.21 -3.88
C GLU A 80 -3.76 -11.29 -3.03
N TYR A 81 -4.41 -10.32 -3.67
CA TYR A 81 -5.17 -9.26 -3.00
C TYR A 81 -6.23 -9.84 -2.05
N GLY A 82 -6.30 -9.31 -0.82
CA GLY A 82 -7.38 -9.58 0.14
C GLY A 82 -7.51 -11.02 0.67
N LYS A 83 -6.64 -11.97 0.29
CA LYS A 83 -6.70 -13.35 0.81
C LYS A 83 -5.79 -13.57 2.01
N LYS A 84 -4.52 -13.20 1.90
CA LYS A 84 -3.51 -13.19 2.98
C LYS A 84 -2.41 -12.21 2.60
N GLU A 85 -2.61 -10.96 2.96
CA GLU A 85 -1.53 -9.98 2.92
C GLU A 85 -0.30 -10.55 3.64
N ASN A 86 0.81 -10.64 2.92
CA ASN A 86 1.98 -11.35 3.39
C ASN A 86 2.84 -10.40 4.23
N ARG A 87 2.30 -10.03 5.40
CA ARG A 87 2.96 -9.14 6.36
C ARG A 87 4.39 -9.56 6.67
N LYS A 88 4.64 -10.86 6.85
CA LYS A 88 5.99 -11.38 7.08
C LYS A 88 6.93 -11.05 5.91
N TYR A 89 6.46 -11.20 4.67
CA TYR A 89 7.26 -10.84 3.50
C TYR A 89 7.54 -9.33 3.41
N LEU A 90 6.56 -8.47 3.74
CA LEU A 90 6.79 -7.02 3.87
C LEU A 90 7.85 -6.71 4.93
N GLU A 91 7.74 -7.31 6.11
CA GLU A 91 8.71 -7.14 7.20
C GLU A 91 10.11 -7.62 6.78
N ASP A 92 10.20 -8.78 6.11
CA ASP A 92 11.44 -9.31 5.57
C ASP A 92 12.07 -8.39 4.51
N LEU A 93 11.27 -7.64 3.75
CA LEU A 93 11.75 -6.61 2.81
C LEU A 93 12.17 -5.34 3.56
N TYR A 94 11.38 -4.92 4.55
CA TYR A 94 11.62 -3.72 5.34
C TYR A 94 12.94 -3.79 6.12
N TYR A 95 13.22 -4.93 6.76
CA TYR A 95 14.47 -5.12 7.50
C TYR A 95 15.72 -5.34 6.60
N LYS A 96 15.56 -5.35 5.26
CA LYS A 96 16.67 -5.35 4.28
C LYS A 96 17.02 -3.95 3.77
N LEU A 97 16.35 -2.90 4.23
CA LEU A 97 16.70 -1.51 3.92
C LEU A 97 18.01 -1.10 4.59
#